data_AF-A0AA49X7Q2-F1
#
_entry.id   AF-A0AA49X7Q2-F1
#
_cell.length_a   1.000
_cell.length_b   1.000
_cell.length_c   1.000
_cell.angle_alpha   90.00
_cell.angle_beta   90.00
_cell.angle_gamma   90.00
#
_symmetry.space_group_name_H-M   'P 1'
#
loop_
_entity.id
_entity.type
_entity.pdbx_description
1 polymer ?
#
loop_
_entity_poly.entity_id
_entity_poly.type
_entity_poly.pdbx_seq_one_letter_code
_entity_poly.pdbx_strand_id
1 'polypeptide(L)'
;MKSFMVSEESLMMSVLIGLKYVVGVVLIGFLMCLISVVVCQRSRFSKDQKISFECGFDPLSSARVPFSLPFFLVALLFLLFDVEVILLLGLCFSLKVVSFKMCYLSMLMCVLFCVILLMGLGHEMNEGSLDWRH
;
A
#
# COMPACT_ATOMS: atom_id res chain seq x y z
N MET A 1 -3.12 -39.08 -8.10
CA MET A 1 -4.08 -38.75 -7.02
C MET A 1 -3.42 -38.57 -5.66
N LYS A 2 -2.56 -39.50 -5.19
CA LYS A 2 -1.75 -39.30 -3.96
C LYS A 2 -0.78 -38.11 -4.03
N SER A 3 -0.17 -37.83 -5.18
CA SER A 3 0.75 -36.67 -5.35
C SER A 3 0.05 -35.30 -5.28
N PHE A 4 -1.23 -35.22 -5.65
CA PHE A 4 -2.01 -33.99 -5.58
C PHE A 4 -2.44 -33.69 -4.13
N MET A 5 -2.84 -34.74 -3.39
CA MET A 5 -3.21 -34.66 -1.98
C MET A 5 -2.01 -34.30 -1.07
N VAL A 6 -0.81 -34.78 -1.39
CA VAL A 6 0.45 -34.38 -0.71
C VAL A 6 0.80 -32.91 -0.96
N SER A 7 0.43 -32.34 -2.11
CA SER A 7 0.68 -30.93 -2.41
C SER A 7 -0.18 -29.98 -1.55
N GLU A 8 -1.47 -30.29 -1.34
CA GLU A 8 -2.36 -29.48 -0.51
C GLU A 8 -2.02 -29.55 0.99
N GLU A 9 -1.63 -30.73 1.50
CA GLU A 9 -1.15 -30.91 2.88
C GLU A 9 0.16 -30.12 3.12
N SER A 10 1.10 -30.16 2.18
CA SER A 10 2.37 -29.42 2.28
C SER A 10 2.17 -27.90 2.20
N LEU A 11 1.20 -27.45 1.39
CA LEU A 11 0.81 -26.05 1.28
C LEU A 11 0.16 -25.57 2.58
N MET A 12 -0.78 -26.36 3.12
CA MET A 12 -1.44 -26.08 4.39
C MET A 12 -0.43 -25.98 5.54
N MET A 13 0.55 -26.89 5.61
CA MET A 13 1.61 -26.83 6.62
C MET A 13 2.50 -25.59 6.46
N SER A 14 2.81 -25.17 5.23
CA SER A 14 3.59 -23.94 4.97
C SER A 14 2.82 -22.68 5.40
N VAL A 15 1.52 -22.64 5.13
CA VAL A 15 0.63 -21.55 5.57
C VAL A 15 0.52 -21.51 7.11
N LEU A 16 0.38 -22.65 7.78
CA LEU A 16 0.33 -22.74 9.23
C LEU A 16 1.64 -22.31 9.90
N ILE A 17 2.78 -22.62 9.29
CA ILE A 17 4.10 -22.14 9.74
C ILE A 17 4.17 -20.62 9.60
N GLY A 18 3.78 -20.08 8.44
CA GLY A 18 3.73 -18.63 8.21
C GLY A 18 2.84 -17.90 9.22
N LEU A 19 1.66 -18.43 9.51
CA LEU A 19 0.72 -17.86 10.48
C LEU A 19 1.33 -17.80 11.89
N LYS A 20 2.03 -18.87 12.32
CA LYS A 20 2.72 -18.89 13.61
C LYS A 20 3.80 -17.81 13.72
N TYR A 21 4.57 -17.58 12.65
CA TYR A 21 5.58 -16.52 12.62
C TYR A 21 4.96 -15.13 12.71
N VAL A 22 3.89 -14.88 11.96
CA VAL A 22 3.19 -13.59 12.00
C VAL A 22 2.61 -13.32 13.39
N VAL A 23 1.95 -14.30 14.00
CA VAL A 23 1.42 -14.19 15.36
C VAL A 23 2.54 -13.93 16.38
N GLY A 24 3.68 -14.62 16.24
CA GLY A 24 4.85 -14.41 17.11
C GLY A 24 5.39 -12.98 17.05
N VAL A 25 5.54 -12.42 15.85
CA VAL A 25 6.03 -11.03 15.66
C VAL A 25 5.06 -10.01 16.26
N VAL A 26 3.76 -10.18 16.03
CA VAL A 26 2.72 -9.28 16.59
C VAL A 26 2.71 -9.33 18.12
N LEU A 27 2.83 -10.52 18.71
CA LEU A 27 2.89 -10.69 20.17
C LEU A 27 4.11 -10.00 20.79
N ILE A 28 5.28 -10.16 20.16
CA ILE A 28 6.51 -9.49 20.61
C ILE A 28 6.35 -7.96 20.52
N GLY A 29 5.83 -7.44 19.41
CA GLY A 29 5.57 -6.00 19.25
C GLY A 29 4.60 -5.46 20.30
N PHE A 30 3.55 -6.21 20.60
CA PHE A 30 2.59 -5.85 21.65
C PHE A 30 3.24 -5.85 23.04
N LEU A 31 4.04 -6.86 23.38
CA LEU A 31 4.78 -6.91 24.64
C LEU A 31 5.74 -5.72 24.80
N MET A 32 6.46 -5.35 23.74
CA MET A 32 7.33 -4.17 23.78
C MET A 32 6.55 -2.88 24.02
N CYS A 33 5.35 -2.75 23.44
CA CYS A 33 4.46 -1.62 23.70
C CYS A 33 3.94 -1.60 25.15
N LEU A 34 3.59 -2.76 25.72
CA LEU A 34 3.18 -2.83 27.13
C LEU A 34 4.31 -2.41 28.07
N ILE A 35 5.52 -2.91 27.82
CA ILE A 35 6.71 -2.55 28.60
C ILE A 35 6.97 -1.05 28.51
N SER A 36 6.87 -0.44 27.31
CA SER A 36 7.10 0.99 27.15
C SER A 36 6.05 1.83 27.89
N VAL A 37 4.77 1.45 27.89
CA VAL A 37 3.72 2.15 28.63
C VAL A 37 3.94 2.06 30.15
N VAL A 38 4.27 0.87 30.67
CA VAL A 38 4.52 0.67 32.11
C VAL A 38 5.74 1.49 32.58
N VAL A 39 6.80 1.53 31.77
CA VAL A 39 7.99 2.36 32.06
C VAL A 39 7.65 3.84 31.96
N CYS A 40 6.84 4.24 30.97
CA CYS A 40 6.48 5.64 30.71
C CYS A 40 5.53 6.23 31.77
N GLN A 41 4.65 5.43 32.39
CA GLN A 41 3.73 5.91 33.46
C GLN A 41 4.44 6.54 34.67
N ARG A 42 5.76 6.32 34.85
CA ARG A 42 6.54 7.04 35.86
C ARG A 42 6.85 8.49 35.51
N SER A 43 6.66 8.91 34.26
CA SER A 43 6.78 10.29 33.83
C SER A 43 5.53 11.07 34.22
N ARG A 44 5.63 11.99 35.19
CA ARG A 44 4.55 12.91 35.52
C ARG A 44 4.45 13.97 34.43
N PHE A 45 3.52 13.79 33.50
CA PHE A 45 3.22 14.80 32.48
C PHE A 45 2.52 16.01 33.12
N SER A 46 3.24 17.13 33.24
CA SER A 46 2.66 18.43 33.59
C SER A 46 1.75 18.93 32.46
N LYS A 47 0.84 19.87 32.75
CA LYS A 47 -0.11 20.40 31.74
C LYS A 47 0.60 20.99 30.52
N ASP A 48 1.76 21.61 30.74
CA ASP A 48 2.54 22.28 29.69
C ASP A 48 3.21 21.29 28.73
N GLN A 49 3.43 20.03 29.15
CA GLN A 49 3.95 18.96 28.28
C GLN A 49 2.88 18.39 27.34
N LYS A 50 1.61 18.77 27.51
CA LYS A 50 0.48 18.26 26.71
C LYS A 50 0.02 19.25 25.63
N ILE A 51 0.65 20.43 25.54
CA ILE A 51 0.34 21.49 24.59
C ILE A 51 1.23 21.32 23.35
N SER A 52 0.74 21.72 22.17
CA SER A 52 1.52 21.66 20.94
C SER A 52 2.71 22.63 20.99
N PHE A 53 3.88 22.21 20.50
CA PHE A 53 5.09 23.03 20.50
C PHE A 53 5.01 24.10 19.39
N GLU A 54 4.73 25.36 19.76
CA GLU A 54 4.64 26.49 18.84
C GLU A 54 5.65 27.59 19.22
N CYS A 55 6.94 27.26 19.15
CA CYS A 55 8.05 28.18 19.45
C CYS A 55 8.00 28.87 20.84
N GLY A 56 7.29 28.28 21.81
CA GLY A 56 7.11 28.82 23.15
C GLY A 56 5.87 29.71 23.33
N PHE A 57 5.00 29.77 22.32
CA PHE A 57 3.72 30.48 22.36
C PHE A 57 2.55 29.50 22.40
N ASP A 58 1.42 29.97 22.92
CA ASP A 58 0.16 29.23 22.86
C ASP A 58 -0.37 29.19 21.42
N PRO A 59 -0.98 28.07 20.97
CA PRO A 59 -1.55 27.94 19.64
C PRO A 59 -2.57 29.05 19.38
N LEU A 60 -2.30 29.90 18.39
CA LEU A 60 -3.16 31.03 18.02
C LEU A 60 -4.43 30.59 17.28
N SER A 61 -4.39 29.44 16.61
CA SER A 61 -5.49 28.93 15.79
C SER A 61 -5.46 27.42 15.67
N SER A 62 -6.53 26.84 15.11
CA SER A 62 -6.59 25.40 14.86
C SER A 62 -5.54 24.98 13.81
N ALA A 63 -4.82 23.89 14.07
CA ALA A 63 -3.86 23.29 13.13
C ALA A 63 -4.52 22.72 11.85
N ARG A 64 -5.85 22.81 11.70
CA ARG A 64 -6.58 22.31 10.54
C ARG A 64 -6.56 23.36 9.43
N VAL A 65 -5.63 23.20 8.51
CA VAL A 65 -5.62 23.91 7.23
C VAL A 65 -6.50 23.20 6.20
N PRO A 66 -7.13 23.94 5.28
CA PRO A 66 -7.85 23.34 4.17
C PRO A 66 -6.91 22.46 3.34
N PHE A 67 -7.42 21.30 2.93
CA PHE A 67 -6.67 20.33 2.14
C PHE A 67 -6.45 20.86 0.73
N SER A 68 -5.24 20.73 0.19
CA SER A 68 -4.96 21.14 -1.18
C SER A 68 -5.29 20.03 -2.18
N LEU A 69 -6.00 20.41 -3.23
CA LEU A 69 -6.46 19.52 -4.30
C LEU A 69 -5.34 18.72 -5.01
N PRO A 70 -4.11 19.24 -5.22
CA PRO A 70 -3.06 18.47 -5.90
C PRO A 70 -2.71 17.15 -5.18
N PHE A 71 -2.66 17.15 -3.84
CA PHE A 71 -2.42 15.90 -3.09
C PHE A 71 -3.58 14.91 -3.23
N PHE A 72 -4.81 15.39 -3.41
CA PHE A 72 -5.96 14.53 -3.70
C PHE A 72 -5.81 13.84 -5.05
N LEU A 73 -5.46 14.60 -6.10
CA LEU A 73 -5.37 14.07 -7.46
C LEU A 73 -4.26 13.03 -7.57
N VAL A 74 -3.11 13.25 -6.92
CA VAL A 74 -2.02 12.26 -6.87
C VAL A 74 -2.46 10.98 -6.15
N ALA A 75 -3.20 11.08 -5.05
CA ALA A 75 -3.72 9.91 -4.34
C ALA A 75 -4.72 9.13 -5.19
N LEU A 76 -5.60 9.83 -5.92
CA LEU A 76 -6.55 9.22 -6.85
C LEU A 76 -5.84 8.54 -8.02
N LEU A 77 -4.83 9.18 -8.61
CA LEU A 77 -4.01 8.62 -9.68
C LEU A 77 -3.27 7.37 -9.22
N PHE A 78 -2.71 7.39 -8.01
CA PHE A 78 -2.06 6.21 -7.41
C PHE A 78 -3.03 5.04 -7.27
N LEU A 79 -4.25 5.30 -6.76
CA LEU A 79 -5.27 4.27 -6.62
C LEU A 79 -5.66 3.66 -7.98
N LEU A 80 -5.80 4.49 -9.00
CA LEU A 80 -6.18 4.05 -10.35
C LEU A 80 -5.06 3.21 -10.99
N PHE A 81 -3.81 3.66 -10.87
CA PHE A 81 -2.65 2.93 -11.38
C PHE A 81 -2.42 1.59 -10.64
N ASP A 82 -2.68 1.54 -9.33
CA ASP A 82 -2.57 0.28 -8.55
C ASP A 82 -3.56 -0.77 -9.05
N VAL A 83 -4.81 -0.38 -9.33
CA VAL A 83 -5.83 -1.26 -9.92
C VAL A 83 -5.40 -1.76 -11.31
N GLU A 84 -4.80 -0.90 -12.12
CA GLU A 84 -4.33 -1.25 -13.46
C GLU A 84 -3.15 -2.23 -13.43
N VAL A 85 -2.22 -2.10 -12.48
CA VAL A 85 -1.11 -3.04 -12.29
C VAL A 85 -1.63 -4.42 -11.88
N ILE A 86 -2.65 -4.51 -11.03
CA ILE A 86 -3.28 -5.79 -10.65
C ILE A 86 -3.87 -6.49 -11.88
N LEU A 87 -4.55 -5.74 -12.77
CA LEU A 87 -5.08 -6.28 -14.02
C LEU A 87 -3.96 -6.79 -14.94
N LEU A 88 -2.87 -6.03 -15.06
CA LEU A 88 -1.71 -6.39 -15.86
C LEU A 88 -1.03 -7.67 -15.33
N LEU A 89 -0.91 -7.83 -14.00
CA LEU A 89 -0.37 -9.03 -13.38
C LEU A 89 -1.23 -10.27 -13.69
N GLY A 90 -2.55 -10.14 -13.64
CA GLY A 90 -3.49 -11.23 -13.99
C GLY A 90 -3.35 -11.68 -15.43
N LEU A 91 -3.22 -10.73 -16.37
CA LEU A 91 -2.93 -11.00 -17.78
C LEU A 91 -1.59 -11.73 -17.95
N CYS A 92 -0.55 -11.29 -17.23
CA CYS A 92 0.77 -11.91 -17.27
C CYS A 92 0.75 -13.37 -16.80
N PHE A 93 -0.05 -13.70 -15.77
CA PHE A 93 -0.22 -15.08 -15.33
C PHE A 93 -0.98 -15.94 -16.35
N SER A 94 -1.99 -15.36 -17.00
CA SER A 94 -2.78 -16.04 -18.03
C SER A 94 -1.91 -16.55 -19.19
N LEU A 95 -0.88 -15.78 -19.60
CA LEU A 95 0.03 -16.16 -20.69
C LEU A 95 0.69 -17.54 -20.52
N LYS A 96 0.86 -18.02 -19.29
CA LYS A 96 1.46 -19.34 -19.01
C LYS A 96 0.54 -20.52 -19.30
N VAL A 97 -0.77 -20.30 -19.37
CA VAL A 97 -1.79 -21.37 -19.43
C VAL A 97 -2.38 -21.53 -20.83
N VAL A 98 -2.29 -20.52 -21.69
CA VAL A 98 -2.99 -20.50 -22.99
C VAL A 98 -2.18 -21.09 -24.15
N SER A 99 -2.88 -21.63 -25.15
CA SER A 99 -2.27 -22.12 -26.40
C SER A 99 -1.56 -21.02 -27.20
N PHE A 100 -0.54 -21.39 -27.99
CA PHE A 100 0.29 -20.46 -28.78
C PHE A 100 -0.48 -19.40 -29.58
N LYS A 101 -1.62 -19.75 -30.19
CA LYS A 101 -2.44 -18.81 -30.98
C LYS A 101 -3.15 -17.76 -30.12
N MET A 102 -3.58 -18.13 -28.91
CA MET A 102 -4.15 -17.22 -27.91
C MET A 102 -3.08 -16.37 -27.22
N CYS A 103 -1.85 -16.89 -27.09
CA CYS A 103 -0.73 -16.16 -26.51
C CYS A 103 -0.42 -14.87 -27.29
N TYR A 104 -0.43 -14.93 -28.62
CA TYR A 104 -0.22 -13.74 -29.46
C TYR A 104 -1.31 -12.67 -29.23
N LEU A 105 -2.58 -13.07 -29.14
CA LEU A 105 -3.67 -12.15 -28.89
C LEU A 105 -3.56 -11.51 -27.49
N SER A 106 -3.22 -12.31 -26.47
CA SER A 106 -3.04 -11.82 -25.10
C SER A 106 -1.85 -10.86 -24.98
N MET A 107 -0.74 -11.14 -25.67
CA MET A 107 0.39 -10.22 -25.78
C MET A 107 0.00 -8.88 -26.43
N LEU A 108 -0.78 -8.93 -27.52
CA LEU A 108 -1.29 -7.72 -28.18
C LEU A 108 -2.16 -6.88 -27.21
N MET A 109 -3.05 -7.54 -26.45
CA MET A 109 -3.88 -6.85 -25.46
C MET A 109 -3.05 -6.23 -24.33
N CYS A 110 -2.00 -6.91 -23.87
CA CYS A 110 -1.09 -6.38 -22.86
C CYS A 110 -0.36 -5.11 -23.36
N VAL A 111 0.13 -5.13 -24.59
CA VAL A 111 0.78 -3.95 -25.21
C VAL A 111 -0.21 -2.80 -25.38
N LEU A 112 -1.43 -3.07 -25.87
CA LEU A 112 -2.47 -2.05 -26.00
C LEU A 112 -2.84 -1.44 -24.64
N PHE A 113 -2.96 -2.27 -23.61
CA PHE A 113 -3.23 -1.82 -22.25
C PHE A 113 -2.10 -0.90 -21.75
N CYS A 114 -0.83 -1.29 -21.88
CA CYS A 114 0.31 -0.44 -21.54
C CYS A 114 0.31 0.91 -22.28
N VAL A 115 -0.06 0.92 -23.56
CA VAL A 115 -0.11 2.16 -24.35
C VAL A 115 -1.19 3.12 -23.83
N ILE A 116 -2.35 2.59 -23.42
CA ILE A 116 -3.42 3.39 -22.82
C ILE A 116 -2.95 4.00 -21.48
N LEU A 117 -2.24 3.23 -20.65
CA LEU A 117 -1.65 3.73 -19.39
C LEU A 117 -0.70 4.90 -19.63
N LEU A 118 0.22 4.75 -20.59
CA LEU A 118 1.18 5.80 -20.92
C LEU A 118 0.51 7.05 -21.48
N MET A 119 -0.54 6.90 -22.29
CA MET A 119 -1.33 8.04 -22.78
C MET A 119 -2.09 8.75 -21.67
N GLY A 120 -2.72 8.02 -20.75
CA GLY A 120 -3.44 8.59 -19.61
C GLY A 120 -2.50 9.36 -18.68
N LEU A 121 -1.33 8.79 -18.37
CA LEU A 121 -0.30 9.46 -17.57
C LEU A 121 0.24 10.71 -18.29
N GLY A 122 0.49 10.62 -19.60
CA GLY A 122 0.96 11.76 -20.40
C GLY A 122 -0.04 12.90 -20.45
N HIS A 123 -1.34 12.61 -20.49
CA HIS A 123 -2.41 13.61 -20.42
C HIS A 123 -2.39 14.35 -19.08
N GLU A 124 -2.32 13.61 -17.97
CA GLU A 124 -2.29 14.19 -16.63
C GLU A 124 -1.04 15.07 -16.37
N MET A 125 0.09 14.68 -16.97
CA MET A 125 1.32 15.49 -16.94
C MET A 125 1.16 16.83 -17.67
N ASN A 126 0.40 16.86 -18.77
CA ASN A 126 0.17 18.08 -19.55
C ASN A 126 -0.81 19.05 -18.86
N GLU A 127 -1.75 18.52 -18.07
CA GLU A 127 -2.69 19.32 -17.25
C GLU A 127 -2.03 19.96 -16.02
N GLY A 128 -0.76 19.63 -15.71
CA GLY A 128 -0.03 20.26 -14.62
C GLY A 128 -0.49 19.84 -13.22
N SER A 129 -1.39 18.86 -13.09
CA SER A 129 -1.83 18.34 -11.78
C SER A 129 -0.68 17.72 -10.96
N LEU A 130 0.44 17.41 -11.62
CA LEU A 130 1.64 16.82 -11.03
C LEU A 130 2.71 17.87 -10.69
N ASP A 131 2.49 19.16 -10.93
CA ASP A 131 3.47 20.19 -10.65
C ASP A 131 3.30 20.72 -9.22
N TRP A 132 4.32 20.49 -8.39
CA TRP A 132 4.33 20.80 -6.96
C TRP A 132 4.81 22.23 -6.67
N ARG A 133 4.82 23.10 -7.68
CA ARG A 133 5.36 24.46 -7.61
C ARG A 133 4.25 25.49 -7.73
N HIS A 134 3.55 25.71 -6.62
CA HIS A 134 3.02 27.02 -6.25
C HIS A 134 3.28 27.27 -4.76
#